data_AF-A0A7Y9ZW34-F1
#
_entry.id   AF-A0A7Y9ZW34-F1
#
_cell.length_a   1.000
_cell.length_b   1.000
_cell.length_c   1.000
_cell.angle_alpha   90.00
_cell.angle_beta   90.00
_cell.angle_gamma   90.00
#
_symmetry.space_group_name_H-M   'P 1'
#
loop_
_entity.id
_entity.type
_entity.pdbx_description
1 polymer ?
#
loop_
_entity_poly.entity_id
_entity_poly.type
_entity_poly.pdbx_seq_one_letter_code
_entity_poly.pdbx_strand_id
1 'polypeptide(L)'
;MDTDIPYLLFCAGSVLVMVLYWTYYIKCERKEPRSEEWYDSGGVDGGAKDGPLFLYPYGSLFFGVSGIGGLVDSLNPPEFVYTVLTFLLMAALILCFIAVTGVFGVPLPWPFVPRWVVDIRKAKRARRRARRQARKRERQE
;
A
#
# COMPACT_ATOMS: atom_id res chain seq x y z
N MET A 1 -22.02 -28.17 -6.86
CA MET A 1 -22.14 -27.33 -5.66
C MET A 1 -22.99 -26.16 -6.08
N ASP A 2 -24.15 -25.92 -5.47
CA ASP A 2 -24.96 -24.77 -5.82
C ASP A 2 -24.16 -23.51 -5.48
N THR A 3 -23.74 -22.80 -6.51
CA THR A 3 -22.87 -21.64 -6.34
C THR A 3 -23.65 -20.54 -5.64
N ASP A 4 -23.28 -20.24 -4.41
CA ASP A 4 -23.96 -19.27 -3.56
C ASP A 4 -23.89 -17.87 -4.21
N ILE A 5 -25.02 -17.36 -4.69
CA ILE A 5 -25.11 -16.07 -5.39
C ILE A 5 -24.52 -14.92 -4.54
N PRO A 6 -24.84 -14.80 -3.23
CA PRO A 6 -24.15 -13.90 -2.30
C PRO A 6 -22.61 -13.98 -2.36
N TYR A 7 -22.05 -15.18 -2.39
CA TYR A 7 -20.60 -15.38 -2.46
C TYR A 7 -20.01 -14.86 -3.78
N LEU A 8 -20.66 -15.14 -4.91
CA LEU A 8 -20.23 -14.64 -6.21
C LEU A 8 -20.28 -13.11 -6.28
N LEU A 9 -21.35 -12.51 -5.73
CA LEU A 9 -21.48 -11.04 -5.66
C LEU A 9 -20.38 -10.43 -4.79
N PHE A 10 -20.04 -11.06 -3.66
CA PHE A 10 -18.92 -10.62 -2.83
C PHE A 10 -17.59 -10.70 -3.58
N CYS A 11 -17.35 -11.77 -4.34
CA CYS A 11 -16.13 -11.94 -5.13
C CYS A 11 -16.05 -10.89 -6.25
N ALA A 12 -17.13 -10.68 -7.00
CA ALA A 12 -17.20 -9.65 -8.03
C ALA A 12 -17.03 -8.24 -7.45
N GLY A 13 -17.67 -7.95 -6.31
CA GLY A 13 -17.52 -6.70 -5.58
C GLY A 13 -16.08 -6.46 -5.12
N SER A 14 -15.38 -7.50 -4.66
CA SER A 14 -13.98 -7.41 -4.25
C SER A 14 -13.05 -7.04 -5.42
N VAL A 15 -13.31 -7.58 -6.61
CA VAL A 15 -12.57 -7.19 -7.84
C VAL A 15 -12.86 -5.75 -8.23
N LEU A 16 -14.12 -5.32 -8.18
CA LEU A 16 -14.49 -3.92 -8.47
C LEU A 16 -13.82 -2.94 -7.49
N VAL A 17 -13.84 -3.26 -6.20
CA VAL A 17 -13.16 -2.50 -5.14
C VAL A 17 -11.67 -2.41 -5.45
N MET A 18 -11.00 -3.52 -5.78
CA MET A 18 -9.59 -3.49 -6.19
C MET A 18 -9.35 -2.47 -7.31
N VAL A 19 -10.10 -2.55 -8.41
CA VAL A 19 -9.90 -1.69 -9.57
C VAL A 19 -10.11 -0.21 -9.22
N LEU A 20 -11.14 0.10 -8.44
CA LEU A 20 -11.46 1.47 -8.02
C LEU A 20 -10.36 2.05 -7.12
N TYR A 21 -9.97 1.34 -6.07
CA TYR A 21 -8.93 1.79 -5.14
C TYR A 21 -7.57 1.90 -5.82
N TRP A 22 -7.23 0.94 -6.69
CA TRP A 22 -5.98 1.00 -7.45
C TRP A 22 -5.97 2.19 -8.43
N THR A 23 -7.09 2.45 -9.12
CA THR A 23 -7.22 3.60 -10.02
C THR A 23 -7.10 4.91 -9.26
N TYR A 24 -7.78 5.03 -8.12
CA TYR A 24 -7.67 6.19 -7.23
C TYR A 24 -6.22 6.38 -6.76
N TYR A 25 -5.57 5.31 -6.29
CA TYR A 25 -4.18 5.36 -5.85
C TYR A 25 -3.24 5.85 -6.95
N ILE A 26 -3.35 5.33 -8.18
CA ILE A 26 -2.49 5.75 -9.28
C ILE A 26 -2.74 7.20 -9.68
N LYS A 27 -4.00 7.65 -9.70
CA LYS A 27 -4.36 9.01 -10.15
C LYS A 27 -4.08 10.07 -9.09
N CYS A 28 -4.53 9.84 -7.85
CA CYS A 28 -4.61 10.87 -6.82
C CYS A 28 -3.48 10.79 -5.80
N GLU A 29 -2.96 9.60 -5.50
CA GLU A 29 -1.96 9.43 -4.43
C GLU A 29 -0.53 9.29 -5.00
N ARG A 30 -0.33 8.48 -6.04
CA ARG A 30 1.00 8.16 -6.55
C ARG A 30 1.61 9.28 -7.40
N LYS A 31 0.78 9.96 -8.20
CA LYS A 31 1.22 10.95 -9.20
C LYS A 31 1.35 12.37 -8.66
N GLU A 32 0.54 12.75 -7.68
CA GLU A 32 0.52 14.11 -7.13
C GLU A 32 1.43 14.19 -5.89
N PRO A 33 2.62 14.81 -5.99
CA PRO A 33 3.46 15.00 -4.82
C PRO A 33 2.77 15.95 -3.84
N ARG A 34 2.52 15.47 -2.62
CA ARG A 34 1.99 16.30 -1.53
C ARG A 34 3.11 17.10 -0.87
N SER A 35 2.75 18.21 -0.24
CA SER A 35 3.71 19.09 0.45
C SER A 35 4.33 18.41 1.68
N GLU A 36 5.51 18.86 2.10
CA GLU A 36 6.14 18.38 3.34
C GLU A 36 5.26 18.65 4.56
N GLU A 37 4.54 19.77 4.59
CA GLU A 37 3.57 20.09 5.66
C GLU A 37 2.40 19.13 5.71
N TRP A 38 1.94 18.66 4.54
CA TRP A 38 0.93 17.61 4.46
C TRP A 38 1.43 16.31 5.11
N TYR A 39 2.70 15.94 4.88
CA TYR A 39 3.38 14.81 5.54
C TYR A 39 3.68 15.03 7.03
N ASP A 40 3.96 16.27 7.43
CA ASP A 40 4.39 16.63 8.78
C ASP A 40 3.23 17.00 9.71
N SER A 41 2.00 17.11 9.18
CA SER A 41 0.76 17.32 9.92
C SER A 41 0.39 16.08 10.75
N GLY A 42 1.20 15.81 11.77
CA GLY A 42 1.05 14.73 12.76
C GLY A 42 -0.15 14.91 13.71
N GLY A 43 -1.29 15.37 13.23
CA GLY A 43 -2.55 15.24 13.96
C GLY A 43 -2.96 13.76 14.06
N VAL A 44 -4.09 13.48 14.70
CA VAL A 44 -4.77 12.16 14.76
C VAL A 44 -4.89 11.46 13.38
N ASP A 45 -4.73 12.27 12.35
CA ASP A 45 -4.70 11.94 10.94
C ASP A 45 -3.31 11.60 10.34
N GLY A 46 -2.18 12.05 10.89
CA GLY A 46 -0.86 11.95 10.23
C GLY A 46 -0.21 10.57 10.31
N GLY A 47 -0.48 9.80 11.37
CA GLY A 47 -0.13 8.37 11.43
C GLY A 47 -1.06 7.49 10.59
N ALA A 48 -2.27 7.96 10.31
CA ALA A 48 -3.28 7.27 9.52
C ALA A 48 -3.22 7.63 8.01
N LYS A 49 -2.67 8.80 7.64
CA LYS A 49 -2.64 9.34 6.26
C LYS A 49 -1.53 8.78 5.36
N ASP A 50 -0.43 8.28 5.94
CA ASP A 50 0.51 7.43 5.20
C ASP A 50 -0.12 6.06 4.88
N GLY A 51 -1.15 5.66 5.65
CA GLY A 51 -1.88 4.41 5.51
C GLY A 51 -2.44 4.16 4.11
N PRO A 52 -3.21 5.07 3.51
CA PRO A 52 -3.64 5.03 2.10
C PRO A 52 -2.53 4.71 1.09
N LEU A 53 -1.33 5.24 1.31
CA LEU A 53 -0.19 5.06 0.40
C LEU A 53 0.29 3.60 0.36
N PHE A 54 -0.01 2.83 1.40
CA PHE A 54 0.36 1.43 1.58
C PHE A 54 -0.86 0.50 1.44
N LEU A 55 -1.95 0.80 2.14
CA LEU A 55 -3.14 -0.03 2.21
C LEU A 55 -3.89 -0.08 0.88
N TYR A 56 -4.00 1.04 0.16
CA TYR A 56 -4.75 1.06 -1.10
C TYR A 56 -4.10 0.25 -2.21
N PRO A 57 -2.80 0.35 -2.51
CA PRO A 57 -2.22 -0.54 -3.52
C PRO A 57 -2.23 -1.99 -3.03
N TYR A 58 -1.61 -2.29 -1.90
CA TYR A 58 -1.32 -3.68 -1.54
C TYR A 58 -2.51 -4.41 -0.91
N GLY A 59 -3.31 -3.72 -0.10
CA GLY A 59 -4.51 -4.29 0.50
C GLY A 59 -5.59 -4.54 -0.55
N SER A 60 -5.82 -3.60 -1.47
CA SER A 60 -6.81 -3.80 -2.54
C SER A 60 -6.39 -4.92 -3.50
N LEU A 61 -5.09 -5.10 -3.76
CA LEU A 61 -4.56 -6.21 -4.56
C LEU A 61 -4.91 -7.57 -3.94
N PHE A 62 -4.81 -7.72 -2.62
CA PHE A 62 -5.21 -8.94 -1.92
C PHE A 62 -6.71 -9.23 -2.11
N PHE A 63 -7.58 -8.23 -1.97
CA PHE A 63 -9.01 -8.39 -2.21
C PHE A 63 -9.31 -8.77 -3.66
N GLY A 64 -8.61 -8.18 -4.62
CA GLY A 64 -8.80 -8.50 -6.03
C GLY A 64 -8.37 -9.91 -6.41
N VAL A 65 -7.19 -10.36 -5.95
CA VAL A 65 -6.72 -11.73 -6.18
C VAL A 65 -7.63 -12.75 -5.50
N SER A 66 -8.09 -12.47 -4.28
CA SER A 66 -9.06 -13.33 -3.58
C SER A 66 -10.40 -13.40 -4.31
N GLY A 67 -10.91 -12.27 -4.80
CA GLY A 67 -12.15 -12.20 -5.58
C GLY A 67 -12.05 -12.92 -6.92
N ILE A 68 -10.93 -12.78 -7.65
CA ILE A 68 -10.66 -13.56 -8.87
C ILE A 68 -10.63 -15.05 -8.54
N GLY A 69 -9.96 -15.43 -7.45
CA GLY A 69 -9.90 -16.82 -6.97
C GLY A 69 -11.29 -17.42 -6.79
N GLY A 70 -12.17 -16.75 -6.05
CA GLY A 70 -13.54 -17.24 -5.81
C GLY A 70 -14.41 -17.29 -7.07
N LEU A 71 -14.25 -16.35 -7.99
CA LEU A 71 -14.96 -16.39 -9.28
C LEU A 71 -14.46 -17.53 -10.16
N VAL A 72 -13.15 -17.74 -10.24
CA VAL A 72 -12.54 -18.78 -11.07
C VAL A 72 -12.85 -20.16 -10.51
N ASP A 73 -12.84 -20.35 -9.18
CA ASP A 73 -13.22 -21.59 -8.52
C ASP A 73 -14.64 -22.04 -8.89
N SER A 74 -15.57 -21.08 -9.05
CA SER A 74 -16.95 -21.38 -9.48
C SER A 74 -17.08 -21.97 -10.88
N LEU A 75 -16.02 -21.89 -11.70
CA LEU A 75 -15.98 -22.41 -13.08
C LEU A 75 -15.36 -23.81 -13.17
N ASN A 76 -14.98 -24.42 -12.04
CA ASN A 76 -14.30 -25.72 -11.96
C ASN A 76 -13.09 -25.82 -12.92
N PRO A 77 -12.08 -24.95 -12.75
CA PRO A 77 -10.96 -24.81 -13.67
C PRO A 77 -9.99 -25.99 -13.54
N PRO A 78 -9.10 -26.19 -14.53
CA PRO A 78 -8.04 -27.18 -14.43
C PRO A 78 -7.10 -26.94 -13.25
N GLU A 79 -6.48 -28.01 -12.72
CA GLU A 79 -5.60 -27.98 -11.54
C GLU A 79 -4.42 -26.99 -11.64
N PHE A 80 -3.89 -26.76 -12.85
CA PHE A 80 -2.83 -25.78 -13.05
C PHE A 80 -3.27 -24.35 -12.73
N VAL A 81 -4.55 -24.02 -12.98
CA VAL A 81 -5.12 -22.69 -12.70
C VAL A 81 -5.19 -22.47 -11.19
N TYR A 82 -5.64 -23.48 -10.44
CA TYR A 82 -5.65 -23.46 -8.98
C TYR A 82 -4.26 -23.21 -8.39
N THR A 83 -3.26 -23.91 -8.92
CA THR A 83 -1.87 -23.77 -8.49
C THR A 83 -1.37 -22.34 -8.70
N VAL A 84 -1.57 -21.79 -9.90
CA VAL A 84 -1.18 -20.40 -10.23
C VAL A 84 -1.90 -19.38 -9.32
N LEU A 85 -3.21 -19.53 -9.13
CA LEU A 85 -3.99 -18.63 -8.27
C LEU A 85 -3.53 -18.67 -6.81
N THR A 86 -3.16 -19.85 -6.32
CA THR A 86 -2.65 -20.00 -4.96
C THR A 86 -1.32 -19.27 -4.79
N PHE A 87 -0.39 -19.40 -5.75
CA PHE A 87 0.86 -18.65 -5.73
C PHE A 87 0.63 -17.13 -5.75
N LEU A 88 -0.30 -16.65 -6.60
CA LEU A 88 -0.66 -15.24 -6.66
C LEU A 88 -1.28 -14.74 -5.35
N LEU A 89 -2.15 -15.54 -4.72
CA LEU A 89 -2.76 -15.23 -3.44
C LEU A 89 -1.72 -15.10 -2.34
N MET A 90 -0.78 -16.04 -2.27
CA MET A 90 0.32 -16.00 -1.30
C MET A 90 1.22 -14.78 -1.51
N ALA A 91 1.55 -14.44 -2.76
CA ALA A 91 2.30 -13.22 -3.07
C ALA A 91 1.54 -11.95 -2.66
N ALA A 92 0.24 -11.87 -2.95
CA ALA A 92 -0.60 -10.74 -2.56
C ALA A 92 -0.70 -10.61 -1.02
N LEU A 93 -0.78 -11.73 -0.30
CA LEU A 93 -0.82 -11.77 1.15
C LEU A 93 0.50 -11.29 1.78
N ILE A 94 1.66 -11.68 1.21
CA ILE A 94 2.97 -11.16 1.62
C ILE A 94 3.05 -9.65 1.41
N LEU A 95 2.63 -9.15 0.25
CA LEU A 95 2.61 -7.71 -0.04
C LEU A 95 1.67 -6.95 0.91
N CYS A 96 0.52 -7.55 1.26
CA CYS A 96 -0.41 -7.00 2.23
C CYS A 96 0.27 -6.85 3.62
N PHE A 97 1.00 -7.86 4.09
CA PHE A 97 1.75 -7.75 5.34
C PHE A 97 2.83 -6.66 5.30
N ILE A 98 3.57 -6.55 4.19
CA ILE A 98 4.56 -5.47 4.01
C ILE A 98 3.86 -4.11 4.11
N ALA A 99 2.69 -3.96 3.49
CA ALA A 99 1.91 -2.72 3.55
C ALA A 99 1.50 -2.35 4.98
N VAL A 100 1.07 -3.34 5.76
CA VAL A 100 0.72 -3.16 7.18
C VAL A 100 1.92 -2.60 7.97
N THR A 101 3.14 -3.06 7.71
CA THR A 101 4.34 -2.48 8.35
C THR A 101 4.54 -1.00 8.00
N GLY A 102 4.21 -0.59 6.77
CA GLY A 102 4.22 0.80 6.35
C GLY A 102 3.21 1.66 7.11
N VAL A 103 2.01 1.14 7.37
CA VAL A 103 0.97 1.80 8.19
C VAL A 103 1.45 2.02 9.63
N PHE A 104 2.18 1.07 10.20
CA PHE A 104 2.76 1.18 11.55
C PHE A 104 4.02 2.08 11.62
N GLY A 105 4.34 2.82 10.56
CA GLY A 105 5.41 3.81 10.55
C GLY A 105 6.79 3.29 10.18
N VAL A 106 6.89 2.04 9.70
CA VAL A 106 8.16 1.53 9.14
C VAL A 106 8.41 2.18 7.77
N PRO A 107 9.52 2.92 7.59
CA PRO A 107 9.77 3.63 6.34
C PRO A 107 10.17 2.64 5.24
N LEU A 108 9.22 2.28 4.38
CA LEU A 108 9.47 1.40 3.25
C LEU A 108 10.35 2.06 2.16
N PRO A 109 11.23 1.30 1.49
CA PRO A 109 12.07 1.79 0.40
C PRO A 109 11.29 1.85 -0.93
N TRP A 110 11.85 2.55 -1.91
CA TRP A 110 11.45 2.36 -3.31
C TRP A 110 11.76 0.90 -3.72
N PRO A 111 10.90 0.19 -4.48
CA PRO A 111 9.74 0.66 -5.23
C PRO A 111 8.39 0.62 -4.47
N PHE A 112 8.38 0.25 -3.19
CA PHE A 112 7.14 0.11 -2.42
C PHE A 112 6.41 1.44 -2.17
N VAL A 113 7.13 2.55 -2.30
CA VAL A 113 6.65 3.91 -2.10
C VAL A 113 7.09 4.78 -3.29
N PRO A 114 6.29 5.79 -3.70
CA PRO A 114 6.69 6.72 -4.74
C PRO A 114 8.02 7.43 -4.40
N ARG A 115 8.84 7.67 -5.43
CA ARG A 115 10.20 8.22 -5.28
C ARG A 115 10.23 9.56 -4.55
N TRP A 116 9.26 10.41 -4.84
CA TRP A 116 9.13 11.74 -4.23
C TRP A 116 8.96 11.68 -2.70
N VAL A 117 8.29 10.65 -2.17
CA VAL A 117 8.17 10.43 -0.71
C VAL A 117 9.51 10.08 -0.09
N VAL A 118 10.28 9.22 -0.77
CA VAL A 118 11.63 8.84 -0.33
C VAL A 118 12.53 10.07 -0.30
N ASP A 119 12.40 10.95 -1.28
CA ASP A 119 13.18 12.18 -1.38
C ASP A 119 12.82 13.19 -0.27
N ILE A 120 11.54 13.38 0.06
CA ILE A 120 11.11 14.18 1.23
C ILE A 120 11.74 13.61 2.53
N ARG A 121 11.66 12.29 2.74
CA ARG A 121 12.24 11.62 3.92
C ARG A 121 13.76 11.79 3.99
N LYS A 122 14.46 11.78 2.84
CA LYS A 122 15.90 12.03 2.77
C LYS A 122 16.22 13.49 3.09
N ALA A 123 15.49 14.44 2.51
CA ALA A 123 15.66 15.88 2.76
C ALA A 123 15.44 16.24 4.24
N LYS A 124 14.42 15.65 4.88
CA LYS A 124 14.15 15.81 6.31
C LYS A 124 15.29 15.27 7.18
N ARG A 125 15.85 14.11 6.84
CA ARG A 125 17.02 13.54 7.53
C ARG A 125 18.27 14.41 7.35
N ALA A 126 18.52 14.95 6.16
CA ALA A 126 19.64 15.84 5.89
C ALA A 126 19.53 17.15 6.70
N ARG A 127 18.37 17.80 6.72
CA ARG A 127 18.11 19.01 7.53
C ARG A 127 18.30 18.76 9.04
N ARG A 128 17.82 17.62 9.56
CA ARG A 128 18.04 17.24 10.97
C ARG A 128 19.52 17.04 11.29
N ARG A 129 20.31 16.46 10.38
CA ARG A 129 21.77 16.31 10.56
C ARG A 129 22.46 17.68 10.56
N ALA A 130 22.11 18.56 9.62
CA ALA A 130 22.65 19.92 9.56
C ALA A 130 22.37 20.71 10.85
N ARG A 131 21.13 20.68 11.37
CA ARG A 131 20.76 21.33 12.64
C ARG A 131 21.55 20.79 13.84
N ARG A 132 21.81 19.48 13.88
CA ARG A 132 22.62 18.86 14.94
C ARG A 132 24.09 19.27 14.84
N GLN A 133 24.62 19.44 13.64
CA GLN A 133 25.98 19.91 13.43
C GLN A 133 26.13 21.40 13.79
N ALA A 134 25.16 22.24 13.42
CA ALA A 134 25.14 23.65 13.80
C ALA A 134 25.17 23.84 15.33
N ARG A 135 24.26 23.15 16.05
CA ARG A 135 24.24 23.16 17.53
C ARG A 135 25.52 22.62 18.19
N LYS A 136 26.27 21.74 17.52
CA LYS A 136 27.55 21.24 18.03
C LYS A 136 28.65 22.28 17.86
N ARG A 137 28.64 23.05 16.77
CA ARG A 137 29.59 24.15 16.53
C ARG A 137 29.36 25.31 17.50
N GLU A 138 28.10 25.71 17.71
CA GLU A 138 27.71 26.75 18.69
C GLU A 138 28.04 26.41 20.15
N ARG A 139 28.31 25.14 20.48
CA ARG A 139 28.73 24.71 21.83
C ARG A 139 30.24 24.60 22.01
N GLN A 140 31.00 24.72 20.92
CA GLN A 140 32.46 24.63 20.91
C GLN A 140 33.13 26.00 20.77
N GLU A 141 32.35 27.05 20.45
CA GLU A 141 32.70 28.46 20.61
C GLU A 141 32.25 28.96 21.99
#